data_AF-A0A9D4EDW2-F1
#
_entry.id   AF-A0A9D4EDW2-F1
#
_cell.length_a   1.000
_cell.length_b   1.000
_cell.length_c   1.000
_cell.angle_alpha   90.00
_cell.angle_beta   90.00
_cell.angle_gamma   90.00
#
_symmetry.space_group_name_H-M   'P 1'
#
loop_
_entity.id
_entity.type
_entity.pdbx_description
1 polymer ?
#
loop_
_entity_poly.entity_id
_entity_poly.type
_entity_poly.pdbx_seq_one_letter_code
_entity_poly.pdbx_strand_id
1 'polypeptide(L)'
;MKEMILEDLWSERREENMNKVGLALLFDRSGGSLNEEMCYIIAADEAKNPYEKRLLEDIRQRWNEWDLLDAEHNDEKLQYDSFYNGCFAPYFSSFRCHDTKQALQAIDMDANGYVDWKEFLVYLKWAFRQYPDVEDANELLDVTFRKGLIPAMKDERIPLKGIED
;
A
#
# COMPACT_ATOMS: atom_id res chain seq x y z
N MET A 1 -4.44 7.72 -17.66
CA MET A 1 -2.99 8.04 -17.57
C MET A 1 -2.63 9.42 -18.09
N LYS A 2 -2.81 9.75 -19.39
CA LYS A 2 -2.46 11.09 -19.91
C LYS A 2 -3.16 12.24 -19.18
N GLU A 3 -4.44 12.08 -18.86
CA GLU A 3 -5.22 13.07 -18.10
C GLU A 3 -4.73 13.20 -16.65
N MET A 4 -4.47 12.07 -15.98
CA MET A 4 -3.88 12.05 -14.63
C MET A 4 -2.50 12.74 -14.57
N ILE A 5 -1.64 12.53 -15.56
CA ILE A 5 -0.35 13.23 -15.66
C ILE A 5 -0.55 14.75 -15.75
N LEU A 6 -1.57 15.21 -16.48
CA LEU A 6 -1.87 16.65 -16.61
C LEU A 6 -2.43 17.22 -15.31
N GLU A 7 -3.25 16.48 -14.58
CA GLU A 7 -3.74 16.85 -13.25
C GLU A 7 -2.61 16.92 -12.22
N ASP A 8 -1.72 15.94 -12.20
CA ASP A 8 -0.54 15.89 -11.33
C ASP A 8 0.41 17.08 -11.61
N LEU A 9 0.59 17.44 -12.89
CA LEU A 9 1.35 18.63 -13.30
C LEU A 9 0.72 19.95 -12.82
N TRP A 10 -0.61 20.02 -12.74
CA TRP A 10 -1.35 21.21 -12.29
C TRP A 10 -1.48 21.31 -10.77
N SER A 11 -1.38 20.19 -10.05
CA SER A 11 -1.59 20.10 -8.60
C SER A 11 -0.29 20.12 -7.77
N GLU A 12 0.85 20.42 -8.40
CA GLU A 12 2.21 20.29 -7.81
C GLU A 12 2.54 18.89 -7.25
N ARG A 13 1.66 17.89 -7.46
CA ARG A 13 2.00 16.48 -7.25
C ARG A 13 2.93 16.05 -8.37
N ARG A 14 4.23 16.26 -8.16
CA ARG A 14 5.23 15.50 -8.88
C ARG A 14 5.32 14.13 -8.25
N GLU A 15 4.25 13.33 -8.36
CA GLU A 15 4.48 11.89 -8.31
C GLU A 15 5.63 11.63 -9.29
N GLU A 16 6.72 11.02 -8.81
CA GLU A 16 7.84 10.68 -9.68
C GLU A 16 7.40 9.72 -10.79
N ASN A 17 6.76 10.27 -11.83
CA ASN A 17 6.33 9.64 -13.08
C ASN A 17 7.53 9.19 -13.92
N MET A 18 8.73 9.24 -13.35
CA MET A 18 10.01 8.84 -13.94
C MET A 18 10.63 7.64 -13.21
N ASN A 19 10.07 7.20 -12.07
CA ASN A 19 10.55 6.03 -11.34
C ASN A 19 9.54 4.87 -11.41
N LYS A 20 10.01 3.64 -11.18
CA LYS A 20 9.17 2.42 -11.30
C LYS A 20 7.94 2.43 -10.40
N VAL A 21 8.04 3.03 -9.22
CA VAL A 21 7.00 3.05 -8.19
C VAL A 21 5.92 4.09 -8.51
N GLY A 22 6.33 5.29 -8.89
CA GLY A 22 5.41 6.34 -9.34
C GLY A 22 4.69 5.94 -10.63
N LEU A 23 5.38 5.30 -11.58
CA LEU A 23 4.73 4.77 -12.79
C LEU A 23 3.71 3.67 -12.48
N ALA A 24 3.99 2.81 -11.52
CA ALA A 24 3.09 1.75 -11.09
C ALA A 24 1.81 2.34 -10.47
N LEU A 25 1.94 3.26 -9.52
CA LEU A 25 0.77 3.87 -8.88
C LEU A 25 0.00 4.82 -9.81
N LEU A 26 0.68 5.47 -10.75
CA LEU A 26 0.00 6.21 -11.82
C LEU A 26 -0.81 5.28 -12.74
N PHE A 27 -0.31 4.08 -13.02
CA PHE A 27 -1.04 3.08 -13.79
C PHE A 27 -2.29 2.61 -13.06
N ASP A 28 -2.17 2.34 -11.77
CA ASP A 28 -3.26 1.99 -10.86
C ASP A 28 -4.36 3.08 -10.84
N ARG A 29 -3.98 4.32 -10.49
CA ARG A 29 -4.87 5.50 -10.50
C ARG A 29 -5.51 5.78 -11.87
N SER A 30 -4.90 5.30 -12.95
CA SER A 30 -5.42 5.45 -14.31
C SER A 30 -6.50 4.43 -14.68
N GLY A 31 -6.91 3.57 -13.74
CA GLY A 31 -7.83 2.46 -13.96
C GLY A 31 -7.15 1.18 -14.45
N GLY A 32 -5.82 1.11 -14.38
CA GLY A 32 -5.08 -0.15 -14.43
C GLY A 32 -5.08 -0.80 -13.04
N SER A 33 -4.53 -2.01 -12.94
CA SER A 33 -4.32 -2.69 -11.65
C SER A 33 -2.86 -3.13 -11.56
N LEU A 34 -2.23 -2.95 -10.41
CA LEU A 34 -0.89 -3.49 -10.17
C LEU A 34 -0.93 -5.01 -10.24
N ASN A 35 0.03 -5.61 -10.94
CA ASN A 35 0.16 -7.07 -11.03
C ASN A 35 1.38 -7.56 -10.23
N GLU A 36 1.42 -8.88 -10.01
CA GLU A 36 2.47 -9.51 -9.21
C GLU A 36 3.89 -9.21 -9.72
N GLU A 37 4.10 -9.19 -11.04
CA GLU A 37 5.42 -8.93 -11.62
C GLU A 37 5.90 -7.49 -11.32
N MET A 38 4.99 -6.51 -11.42
CA MET A 38 5.29 -5.12 -11.09
C MET A 38 5.64 -4.98 -9.61
N CYS A 39 4.86 -5.61 -8.74
CA CYS A 39 5.12 -5.66 -7.31
C CYS A 39 6.50 -6.27 -7.01
N TYR A 40 6.83 -7.40 -7.62
CA TYR A 40 8.12 -8.08 -7.44
C TYR A 40 9.30 -7.19 -7.85
N ILE A 41 9.23 -6.56 -9.02
CA ILE A 41 10.29 -5.67 -9.52
C ILE A 41 10.51 -4.47 -8.60
N ILE A 42 9.44 -3.92 -8.03
CA ILE A 42 9.49 -2.79 -7.10
C ILE A 42 10.01 -3.22 -5.73
N ALA A 43 9.53 -4.35 -5.21
CA ALA A 43 9.96 -4.89 -3.93
C ALA A 43 11.46 -5.22 -3.94
N ALA A 44 11.97 -5.75 -5.06
CA ALA A 44 13.39 -6.05 -5.25
C ALA A 44 14.29 -4.80 -5.39
N ASP A 45 13.74 -3.62 -5.68
CA ASP A 45 14.52 -2.37 -5.81
C ASP A 45 14.99 -1.90 -4.43
N GLU A 46 16.25 -2.18 -4.07
CA GLU A 46 16.77 -1.85 -2.75
C GLU A 46 16.71 -0.34 -2.44
N ALA A 47 16.32 -0.03 -1.21
CA ALA A 47 16.42 1.31 -0.64
C ALA A 47 17.87 1.78 -0.72
N LYS A 48 18.11 2.94 -1.35
CA LYS A 48 19.48 3.48 -1.53
C LYS A 48 19.91 4.30 -0.32
N ASN A 49 18.95 4.86 0.40
CA ASN A 49 19.20 5.72 1.55
C ASN A 49 19.25 4.87 2.84
N PRO A 50 20.31 4.95 3.66
CA PRO A 50 20.37 4.28 4.97
C PRO A 50 19.19 4.64 5.89
N TYR A 51 18.66 5.86 5.77
CA TYR A 51 17.50 6.30 6.53
C TYR A 51 16.22 5.58 6.09
N GLU A 52 15.99 5.46 4.78
CA GLU A 52 14.90 4.66 4.21
C GLU A 52 14.97 3.21 4.68
N LYS A 53 16.17 2.61 4.66
CA LYS A 53 16.40 1.24 5.15
C LYS A 53 15.98 1.10 6.62
N ARG A 54 16.39 2.04 7.48
CA ARG A 54 16.05 2.02 8.90
C ARG A 54 14.54 2.10 9.12
N LEU A 55 13.84 3.02 8.44
CA LEU A 55 12.39 3.13 8.58
C LEU A 55 11.66 1.85 8.11
N LEU A 56 12.12 1.26 7.01
CA LEU A 56 11.57 0.00 6.50
C LEU A 56 11.86 -1.17 7.44
N GLU A 57 13.04 -1.22 8.05
CA GLU A 57 13.40 -2.23 9.08
C GLU A 57 12.52 -2.10 10.33
N ASP A 58 12.27 -0.88 10.81
CA ASP A 58 11.39 -0.61 11.94
C ASP A 58 9.95 -1.07 11.65
N ILE A 59 9.43 -0.80 10.45
CA ILE A 59 8.11 -1.28 10.03
C ILE A 59 8.11 -2.80 9.87
N ARG A 60 9.19 -3.38 9.33
CA ARG A 60 9.30 -4.83 9.16
C ARG A 60 9.31 -5.57 10.50
N GLN A 61 9.94 -5.00 11.52
CA GLN A 61 9.89 -5.57 12.86
C GLN A 61 8.45 -5.64 13.38
N ARG A 62 7.67 -4.55 13.21
CA ARG A 62 6.25 -4.52 13.58
C ARG A 62 5.41 -5.50 12.75
N TRP A 63 5.71 -5.62 11.46
CA TRP A 63 5.08 -6.62 10.60
C TRP A 63 5.26 -8.03 11.16
N ASN A 64 6.50 -8.40 11.54
CA ASN A 64 6.78 -9.69 12.13
C ASN A 64 6.03 -9.88 13.45
N GLU A 65 5.83 -8.83 14.25
CA GLU A 65 5.03 -8.90 15.49
C GLU A 65 3.54 -9.17 15.20
N TRP A 66 3.00 -8.62 14.10
CA TRP A 66 1.63 -8.89 13.66
C TRP A 66 1.47 -10.30 13.10
N ASP A 67 2.46 -10.77 12.35
CA ASP A 67 2.53 -12.11 11.75
C ASP A 67 2.53 -13.23 12.81
N LEU A 68 3.11 -12.97 13.99
CA LEU A 68 3.04 -13.90 15.12
C LEU A 68 1.61 -14.12 15.66
N LEU A 69 0.64 -13.27 15.30
CA LEU A 69 -0.76 -13.41 15.72
C LEU A 69 -1.56 -14.28 14.75
N ASP A 70 -1.03 -14.55 13.55
CA ASP A 70 -1.69 -15.39 12.56
C ASP A 70 -1.56 -16.89 12.88
N ALA A 71 -2.51 -17.65 12.34
CA ALA A 71 -2.49 -19.12 12.44
C ALA A 71 -1.31 -19.73 11.68
N GLU A 72 -0.93 -19.10 10.57
CA GLU A 72 0.28 -19.37 9.79
C GLU A 72 1.18 -18.15 9.95
N HIS A 73 2.43 -18.36 10.35
CA HIS A 73 3.37 -17.29 10.66
C HIS A 73 4.71 -17.51 9.95
N ASN A 74 5.47 -16.43 9.71
CA ASN A 74 6.71 -16.40 8.95
C ASN A 74 6.55 -16.82 7.48
N ASP A 75 5.41 -16.50 6.86
CA ASP A 75 5.10 -16.83 5.47
C ASP A 75 5.24 -15.64 4.49
N GLU A 76 5.70 -14.48 4.97
CA GLU A 76 5.77 -13.20 4.25
C GLU A 76 4.41 -12.57 3.92
N LYS A 77 3.34 -13.06 4.56
CA LYS A 77 1.97 -12.60 4.35
C LYS A 77 1.32 -12.27 5.68
N LEU A 78 0.19 -11.59 5.62
CA LEU A 78 -0.69 -11.37 6.77
C LEU A 78 -2.12 -11.63 6.37
N GLN A 79 -2.87 -12.25 7.26
CA GLN A 79 -4.32 -12.28 7.15
C GLN A 79 -4.88 -10.86 7.31
N TYR A 80 -5.98 -10.60 6.63
CA TYR A 80 -6.64 -9.30 6.63
C TYR A 80 -6.98 -8.77 8.03
N ASP A 81 -7.37 -9.65 8.96
CA ASP A 81 -7.68 -9.29 10.34
C ASP A 81 -6.41 -8.91 11.13
N SER A 82 -5.32 -9.65 10.98
CA SER A 82 -4.03 -9.32 11.60
C SER A 82 -3.45 -8.02 11.05
N PHE A 83 -3.47 -7.83 9.73
CA PHE A 83 -3.08 -6.56 9.11
C PHE A 83 -3.97 -5.40 9.58
N TYR A 84 -5.29 -5.62 9.66
CA TYR A 84 -6.23 -4.62 10.16
C TYR A 84 -5.91 -4.21 11.59
N ASN A 85 -5.79 -5.18 12.49
CA ASN A 85 -5.54 -4.92 13.91
C ASN A 85 -4.16 -4.28 14.15
N GLY A 86 -3.15 -4.69 13.37
CA GLY A 86 -1.78 -4.24 13.52
C GLY A 86 -1.54 -2.80 13.09
N CYS A 87 -2.08 -2.39 11.93
CA CYS A 87 -1.74 -1.09 11.34
C CYS A 87 -2.94 -0.22 10.92
N PHE A 88 -4.11 -0.82 10.78
CA PHE A 88 -5.21 -0.24 10.02
C PHE A 88 -6.36 0.28 10.90
N ALA A 89 -6.50 -0.30 12.08
CA ALA A 89 -7.47 0.09 13.10
C ALA A 89 -7.50 1.60 13.43
N PRO A 90 -6.38 2.36 13.37
CA PRO A 90 -6.43 3.81 13.58
C PRO A 90 -7.13 4.60 12.45
N TYR A 91 -7.17 4.03 11.24
CA TYR A 91 -7.68 4.72 10.04
C TYR A 91 -9.13 4.35 9.73
N PHE A 92 -9.57 3.18 10.19
CA PHE A 92 -10.91 2.67 9.94
C PHE A 92 -11.63 2.32 11.23
N SER A 93 -12.91 2.68 11.31
CA SER A 93 -13.72 2.49 12.51
C SER A 93 -14.20 1.05 12.70
N SER A 94 -14.19 0.21 11.67
CA SER A 94 -14.61 -1.19 11.76
C SER A 94 -14.02 -2.06 10.67
N PHE A 95 -13.47 -3.21 11.03
CA PHE A 95 -12.99 -4.23 10.08
C PHE A 95 -14.07 -4.65 9.06
N ARG A 96 -15.33 -4.65 9.49
CA ARG A 96 -16.45 -5.13 8.67
C ARG A 96 -17.02 -4.08 7.74
N CYS A 97 -16.59 -2.81 7.83
CA CYS A 97 -17.13 -1.79 6.96
C CYS A 97 -16.67 -1.99 5.51
N HIS A 98 -17.48 -1.50 4.58
CA HIS A 98 -17.19 -1.60 3.16
C HIS A 98 -15.84 -0.98 2.82
N ASP A 99 -15.56 0.20 3.36
CA ASP A 99 -14.32 0.94 3.15
C ASP A 99 -13.11 0.10 3.57
N THR A 100 -13.11 -0.56 4.72
CA THR A 100 -11.98 -1.41 5.12
C THR A 100 -11.76 -2.57 4.16
N LYS A 101 -12.83 -3.20 3.65
CA LYS A 101 -12.67 -4.28 2.67
C LYS A 101 -12.08 -3.77 1.37
N GLN A 102 -12.51 -2.61 0.89
CA GLN A 102 -11.93 -1.97 -0.30
C GLN A 102 -10.45 -1.66 -0.12
N ALA A 103 -10.06 -1.24 1.08
CA ALA A 103 -8.68 -0.97 1.45
C ALA A 103 -7.77 -2.19 1.41
N LEU A 104 -8.27 -3.28 1.96
CA LEU A 104 -7.56 -4.56 1.99
C LEU A 104 -7.47 -5.16 0.58
N GLN A 105 -8.51 -4.98 -0.23
CA GLN A 105 -8.49 -5.39 -1.64
C GLN A 105 -7.56 -4.54 -2.50
N ALA A 106 -7.44 -3.24 -2.23
CA ALA A 106 -6.55 -2.36 -2.99
C ALA A 106 -5.06 -2.68 -2.73
N ILE A 107 -4.73 -3.19 -1.53
CA ILE A 107 -3.36 -3.61 -1.22
C ILE A 107 -3.05 -5.04 -1.68
N ASP A 108 -4.05 -5.94 -1.67
CA ASP A 108 -3.96 -7.32 -2.14
C ASP A 108 -4.01 -7.37 -3.67
N MET A 109 -2.83 -7.25 -4.30
CA MET A 109 -2.68 -7.06 -5.74
C MET A 109 -2.89 -8.37 -6.52
N ASP A 110 -2.62 -9.52 -5.91
CA ASP A 110 -2.88 -10.83 -6.51
C ASP A 110 -4.27 -11.41 -6.17
N ALA A 111 -5.05 -10.69 -5.34
CA ALA A 111 -6.39 -11.02 -4.88
C ALA A 111 -6.47 -12.40 -4.20
N ASN A 112 -5.41 -12.80 -3.49
CA ASN A 112 -5.34 -14.10 -2.81
C ASN A 112 -6.03 -14.09 -1.43
N GLY A 113 -6.49 -12.93 -0.94
CA GLY A 113 -7.14 -12.76 0.36
C GLY A 113 -6.17 -12.49 1.52
N TYR A 114 -4.89 -12.26 1.23
CA TYR A 114 -3.83 -11.93 2.16
C TYR A 114 -3.13 -10.65 1.73
N VAL A 115 -2.41 -10.02 2.65
CA VAL A 115 -1.52 -8.90 2.32
C VAL A 115 -0.09 -9.41 2.36
N ASP A 116 0.57 -9.46 1.21
CA ASP A 116 1.96 -9.85 1.15
C ASP A 116 2.87 -8.66 1.54
N TRP A 117 3.99 -8.94 2.22
CA TRP A 117 4.96 -7.89 2.57
C TRP A 117 5.45 -7.12 1.33
N LYS A 118 5.63 -7.82 0.20
CA LYS A 118 6.05 -7.21 -1.07
C LYS A 118 5.03 -6.15 -1.55
N GLU A 119 3.74 -6.40 -1.38
CA GLU A 119 2.65 -5.51 -1.81
C GLU A 119 2.62 -4.27 -0.93
N PHE A 120 2.71 -4.46 0.38
CA PHE A 120 2.79 -3.36 1.32
C PHE A 120 4.05 -2.51 1.10
N LEU A 121 5.18 -3.16 0.79
CA LEU A 121 6.45 -2.49 0.52
C LEU A 121 6.39 -1.55 -0.69
N VAL A 122 5.55 -1.83 -1.70
CA VAL A 122 5.32 -0.91 -2.83
C VAL A 122 4.84 0.45 -2.33
N TYR A 123 3.83 0.45 -1.46
CA TYR A 123 3.25 1.67 -0.91
C TYR A 123 4.20 2.39 0.06
N LEU A 124 4.96 1.65 0.87
CA LEU A 124 5.96 2.26 1.77
C LEU A 124 7.07 2.98 0.98
N LYS A 125 7.61 2.33 -0.06
CA LYS A 125 8.64 2.93 -0.92
C LYS A 125 8.10 4.13 -1.69
N TRP A 126 6.85 4.07 -2.12
CA TRP A 126 6.18 5.22 -2.71
C TRP A 126 6.13 6.38 -1.72
N ALA A 127 5.61 6.14 -0.51
CA ALA A 127 5.42 7.17 0.50
C ALA A 127 6.74 7.87 0.85
N PHE A 128 7.82 7.10 1.06
CA PHE A 128 9.14 7.68 1.34
C PHE A 128 9.69 8.51 0.18
N ARG A 129 9.49 8.07 -1.07
CA ARG A 129 9.97 8.82 -2.25
C ARG A 129 9.20 10.11 -2.49
N GLN A 130 7.89 10.08 -2.28
CA GLN A 130 7.06 11.28 -2.45
C GLN A 130 7.20 12.27 -1.29
N TYR A 131 7.48 11.76 -0.09
CA TYR A 131 7.57 12.54 1.13
C TYR A 131 8.89 12.21 1.85
N PRO A 132 10.05 12.62 1.30
CA PRO A 132 11.35 12.24 1.84
C PRO A 132 11.65 12.83 3.23
N ASP A 133 10.84 13.79 3.67
CA ASP A 133 10.96 14.46 4.97
C ASP A 133 10.25 13.73 6.12
N VAL A 134 9.67 12.53 5.90
CA VAL A 134 9.09 11.74 7.00
C VAL A 134 10.12 11.47 8.09
N GLU A 135 9.76 11.73 9.34
CA GLU A 135 10.66 11.70 10.50
C GLU A 135 10.82 10.30 11.11
N ASP A 136 9.77 9.48 11.05
CA ASP A 136 9.76 8.15 11.66
C ASP A 136 8.83 7.13 10.96
N ALA A 137 8.86 5.89 11.45
CA ALA A 137 8.07 4.79 10.91
C ALA A 137 6.55 5.00 11.04
N ASN A 138 6.08 5.71 12.07
CA ASN A 138 4.66 6.01 12.22
C ASN A 138 4.21 7.05 11.18
N GLU A 139 5.02 8.08 10.97
CA GLU A 139 4.73 9.09 9.96
C GLU A 139 4.75 8.49 8.56
N LEU A 140 5.73 7.60 8.28
CA LEU A 140 5.77 6.87 7.02
C LEU A 140 4.50 6.03 6.81
N LEU A 141 4.03 5.33 7.84
CA LEU A 141 2.76 4.59 7.79
C LEU A 141 1.56 5.53 7.55
N ASP A 142 1.48 6.66 8.26
CA ASP A 142 0.38 7.63 8.12
C ASP A 142 0.31 8.21 6.71
N VAL A 143 1.46 8.57 6.13
CA VAL A 143 1.56 9.00 4.74
C VAL A 143 1.13 7.89 3.78
N THR A 144 1.63 6.67 3.99
CA THR A 144 1.30 5.49 3.17
C THR A 144 -0.20 5.27 3.09
N PHE A 145 -0.89 5.29 4.24
CA PHE A 145 -2.33 5.06 4.28
C PHE A 145 -3.12 6.26 3.79
N ARG A 146 -2.90 7.45 4.37
CA ARG A 146 -3.73 8.63 4.06
C ARG A 146 -3.58 9.13 2.64
N LYS A 147 -2.37 9.04 2.08
CA LYS A 147 -2.05 9.64 0.78
C LYS A 147 -1.92 8.62 -0.33
N GLY A 148 -1.63 7.35 -0.03
CA GLY A 148 -1.48 6.28 -1.01
C GLY A 148 -2.70 5.38 -1.05
N LEU A 149 -2.83 4.54 -0.02
CA LEU A 149 -3.78 3.43 -0.03
C LEU A 149 -5.24 3.89 0.04
N ILE A 150 -5.58 4.83 0.93
CA ILE A 150 -6.96 5.33 1.07
C ILE A 150 -7.47 6.01 -0.21
N PRO A 151 -6.66 6.81 -0.93
CA PRO A 151 -7.02 7.26 -2.26
C PRO A 151 -7.20 6.14 -3.28
N ALA A 152 -6.26 5.18 -3.35
CA ALA A 152 -6.33 4.06 -4.31
C ALA A 152 -7.62 3.24 -4.17
N MET A 153 -8.12 3.07 -2.94
CA MET A 153 -9.43 2.44 -2.68
C MET A 153 -10.62 3.09 -3.37
N LYS A 154 -10.59 4.41 -3.55
CA LYS A 154 -11.71 5.12 -4.19
C LYS A 154 -11.75 4.87 -5.70
N ASP A 155 -10.62 4.43 -6.25
CA ASP A 155 -10.45 4.12 -7.67
C ASP A 155 -10.85 2.66 -7.97
N GLU A 156 -10.83 1.78 -6.95
CA GLU A 156 -11.34 0.40 -7.03
C GLU A 156 -12.85 0.35 -7.34
N ARG A 157 -13.17 0.08 -8.61
CA ARG A 157 -14.55 -0.10 -9.08
C ARG A 157 -14.99 -1.54 -8.83
N ILE A 158 -15.52 -1.82 -7.65
CA ILE A 158 -16.16 -3.12 -7.40
C ILE A 158 -17.43 -3.21 -8.26
N PRO A 159 -17.57 -4.20 -9.17
CA PRO A 159 -18.88 -4.53 -9.70
C PRO A 159 -19.70 -5.10 -8.54
N LEU A 160 -20.83 -4.46 -8.22
CA LEU A 160 -21.84 -4.93 -7.26
C LEU A 160 -22.28 -6.36 -7.61
N LYS A 161 -21.56 -7.37 -7.13
CA LYS A 161 -21.97 -8.77 -7.18
C LYS A 161 -21.57 -9.41 -5.86
N GLY A 162 -22.58 -9.69 -5.03
CA GLY A 162 -22.42 -10.56 -3.87
C GLY A 162 -22.82 -9.98 -2.51
N ILE A 163 -23.65 -8.94 -2.45
CA ILE A 163 -24.47 -8.70 -1.25
C ILE A 163 -25.87 -9.20 -1.59
N GLU A 164 -26.06 -10.52 -1.55
CA GLU A 164 -27.37 -11.10 -1.30
C GLU A 164 -27.39 -11.51 0.18
N ASP A 165 -28.49 -11.16 0.85
CA ASP A 165 -28.77 -11.28 2.28
C ASP A 165 -28.60 -12.70 2.87
#